data_AF-A0A0C1YFR2-F1
#
_entry.id   AF-A0A0C1YFR2-F1
#
_cell.length_a   1.000
_cell.length_b   1.000
_cell.length_c   1.000
_cell.angle_alpha   90.00
_cell.angle_beta   90.00
_cell.angle_gamma   90.00
#
_symmetry.space_group_name_H-M   'P 1'
#
loop_
_entity.id
_entity.type
_entity.pdbx_description
1 polymer ?
#
loop_
_entity_poly.entity_id
_entity_poly.type
_entity_poly.pdbx_seq_one_letter_code
_entity_poly.pdbx_strand_id
1 'polypeptide(L)'
;MATTVRRALLTLPAAPLGPENPLPALGTLDETHTIDEPEGESATAAMPRDMARQIGYEPLRTLLPVRILDGYGRERRETDVEAVVIENDHLRATVLPGLGGRVHSLLHKPSGRELVYRNPVLQPACFALNGAWFSGGIEWNIGATGHTTLSCAPLHAALVPAPDGGQMLRLWEWERLRDLPFQVDLWLPDDSEFLYVGVRIRNPHERAAPVYWWSNIAVEEGEHTRVLAPAEEAWHFGYERSLRRVPVPEHRGADRTYPLRGEFPADYFYEVPDGARRWIASLDAGGEGLVQTSTDLLRGRKLFVWGAGRGGRRWQRWLTEPDTPGYAEIQAGLARTQLEHVRLEGGEEFSWLEAYGPLAADAGAVHGADWDAARAEVADRLEAALPRAAVDAAYEAWL
;
A
#
# COMPACT_ATOMS: atom_id res chain seq x y z
N MET A 1 24.71 -13.98 -4.67
CA MET A 1 25.67 -12.97 -4.18
C MET A 1 25.15 -12.52 -2.83
N ALA A 2 26.04 -12.14 -1.91
CA ALA A 2 25.60 -11.55 -0.65
C ALA A 2 24.77 -10.29 -0.92
N THR A 3 23.73 -10.06 -0.12
CA THR A 3 22.92 -8.85 -0.21
C THR A 3 23.79 -7.63 0.01
N THR A 4 23.63 -6.64 -0.86
CA THR A 4 24.31 -5.36 -0.76
C THR A 4 23.31 -4.25 -0.53
N VAL A 5 23.68 -3.29 0.32
CA VAL A 5 22.95 -2.03 0.49
C VAL A 5 23.88 -0.88 0.15
N ARG A 6 23.48 -0.04 -0.80
CA ARG A 6 24.31 1.07 -1.27
C ARG A 6 23.48 2.30 -1.59
N ARG A 7 24.10 3.47 -1.43
CA ARG A 7 23.55 4.72 -1.96
C ARG A 7 23.57 4.70 -3.49
N ALA A 8 22.59 5.35 -4.09
CA ALA A 8 22.45 5.55 -5.51
C ALA A 8 21.84 6.92 -5.79
N LEU A 9 21.94 7.35 -7.05
CA LEU A 9 21.17 8.47 -7.58
C LEU A 9 20.23 7.93 -8.64
N LEU A 10 18.97 8.35 -8.58
CA LEU A 10 17.96 8.08 -9.59
C LEU A 10 17.66 9.39 -10.32
N THR A 11 18.00 9.46 -11.60
CA THR A 11 17.66 10.60 -12.46
C THR A 11 16.34 10.34 -13.16
N LEU A 12 15.36 11.22 -12.98
CA LEU A 12 14.07 11.15 -13.66
C LEU A 12 13.42 12.53 -13.81
N PRO A 13 12.48 12.71 -14.75
CA PRO A 13 11.71 13.94 -14.86
C PRO A 13 10.88 14.17 -13.59
N ALA A 14 11.15 15.25 -12.88
CA ALA A 14 10.46 15.60 -11.65
C ALA A 14 9.90 17.02 -11.68
N ALA A 15 8.67 17.19 -11.19
CA ALA A 15 8.11 18.49 -10.85
C ALA A 15 8.47 18.84 -9.40
N PRO A 16 9.03 20.03 -9.12
CA PRO A 16 9.40 20.42 -7.77
C PRO A 16 8.17 20.57 -6.87
N LEU A 17 8.32 20.24 -5.57
CA LEU A 17 7.26 20.39 -4.56
C LEU A 17 6.83 21.85 -4.32
N GLY A 18 7.69 22.80 -4.68
CA GLY A 18 7.46 24.21 -4.43
C GLY A 18 7.58 24.58 -2.94
N PRO A 19 7.29 25.84 -2.58
CA PRO A 19 7.27 26.28 -1.18
C PRO A 19 6.06 25.68 -0.44
N GLU A 20 6.24 25.43 0.85
CA GLU A 20 5.13 25.06 1.74
C GLU A 20 4.15 26.21 1.92
N ASN A 21 2.87 25.91 2.12
CA ASN A 21 1.86 26.91 2.44
C ASN A 21 2.17 27.55 3.82
N PRO A 22 2.28 28.88 3.93
CA PRO A 22 2.58 29.54 5.19
C PRO A 22 1.38 29.62 6.14
N LEU A 23 0.17 29.30 5.67
CA LEU A 23 -1.06 29.37 6.46
C LEU A 23 -1.28 28.07 7.24
N PRO A 24 -1.74 28.15 8.51
CA PRO A 24 -2.07 26.97 9.28
C PRO A 24 -3.29 26.24 8.70
N ALA A 25 -3.20 24.92 8.60
CA ALA A 25 -4.29 24.06 8.15
C ALA A 25 -5.32 23.83 9.26
N LEU A 26 -6.19 24.82 9.51
CA LEU A 26 -7.19 24.74 10.58
C LEU A 26 -8.26 23.65 10.36
N GLY A 27 -8.34 23.10 9.15
CA GLY A 27 -9.16 21.94 8.78
C GLY A 27 -8.39 20.99 7.86
N THR A 28 -9.06 19.92 7.41
CA THR A 28 -8.55 19.03 6.35
C THR A 28 -8.70 19.69 4.97
N LEU A 29 -7.86 19.30 4.01
CA LEU A 29 -7.84 19.89 2.65
C LEU A 29 -9.03 19.48 1.79
N ASP A 30 -9.41 18.20 1.87
CA ASP A 30 -10.61 17.64 1.25
C ASP A 30 -11.55 17.10 2.33
N GLU A 31 -12.78 16.78 1.93
CA GLU A 31 -13.61 15.85 2.69
C GLU A 31 -12.90 14.50 2.70
N THR A 32 -12.21 14.19 3.81
CA THR A 32 -11.73 12.84 4.12
C THR A 32 -12.81 11.82 3.72
N HIS A 33 -12.44 10.64 3.21
CA HIS A 33 -13.42 9.60 2.89
C HIS A 33 -14.33 9.35 4.09
N THR A 34 -15.52 9.93 4.06
CA THR A 34 -16.57 9.79 5.07
C THR A 34 -17.69 8.98 4.47
N ILE A 35 -18.36 8.22 5.32
CA ILE A 35 -19.55 7.48 4.96
C ILE A 35 -20.72 8.45 5.09
N ASP A 36 -21.48 8.62 4.01
CA ASP A 36 -22.70 9.41 4.06
C ASP A 36 -23.73 8.65 4.90
N GLU A 37 -24.38 9.33 5.85
CA GLU A 37 -25.50 8.78 6.62
C GLU A 37 -26.81 8.99 5.83
N PRO A 38 -27.50 7.92 5.39
CA PRO A 38 -28.84 8.07 4.81
C PRO A 38 -29.81 8.66 5.83
N GLU A 39 -30.74 9.50 5.39
CA GLU A 39 -31.77 10.08 6.27
C GLU A 39 -32.54 8.98 7.02
N GLY A 40 -32.43 8.97 8.35
CA GLY A 40 -33.18 8.08 9.23
C GLY A 40 -32.56 6.70 9.50
N GLU A 41 -31.40 6.38 8.92
CA GLU A 41 -30.70 5.10 9.14
C GLU A 41 -29.20 5.34 9.40
N SER A 42 -28.65 4.73 10.46
CA SER A 42 -27.20 4.80 10.66
C SER A 42 -26.50 3.93 9.62
N ALA A 43 -25.64 4.53 8.80
CA ALA A 43 -24.85 3.82 7.77
C ALA A 43 -24.00 2.68 8.34
N THR A 44 -23.74 2.69 9.66
CA THR A 44 -22.96 1.68 10.36
C THR A 44 -23.80 0.60 11.05
N ALA A 45 -25.13 0.69 11.06
CA ALA A 45 -26.01 -0.24 11.79
C ALA A 45 -25.91 -1.70 11.28
N ALA A 46 -25.63 -1.88 9.99
CA ALA A 46 -25.45 -3.19 9.37
C ALA A 46 -23.99 -3.70 9.41
N MET A 47 -23.06 -2.92 9.96
CA MET A 47 -21.64 -3.28 10.03
C MET A 47 -21.33 -4.11 11.27
N PRO A 48 -20.24 -4.91 11.25
CA PRO A 48 -19.67 -5.48 12.45
C PRO A 48 -19.43 -4.40 13.51
N ARG A 49 -19.76 -4.70 14.77
CA ARG A 49 -19.73 -3.69 15.86
C ARG A 49 -18.35 -3.09 16.09
N ASP A 50 -17.32 -3.91 15.96
CA ASP A 50 -15.93 -3.47 16.11
C ASP A 50 -15.50 -2.56 14.95
N MET A 51 -15.93 -2.85 13.72
CA MET A 51 -15.73 -1.98 12.56
C MET A 51 -16.41 -0.62 12.75
N ALA A 52 -17.70 -0.62 13.11
CA ALA A 52 -18.44 0.62 13.37
C ALA A 52 -17.78 1.49 14.44
N ARG A 53 -17.26 0.87 15.51
CA ARG A 53 -16.52 1.58 16.57
C ARG A 53 -15.22 2.19 16.05
N GLN A 54 -14.46 1.46 15.24
CA GLN A 54 -13.17 1.90 14.72
C GLN A 54 -13.31 3.02 13.66
N ILE A 55 -14.39 3.02 12.88
CA ILE A 55 -14.70 4.12 11.95
C ILE A 55 -14.89 5.44 12.70
N GLY A 56 -15.62 5.40 13.83
CA GLY A 56 -15.85 6.58 14.66
C GLY A 56 -14.70 6.94 15.60
N TYR A 57 -13.59 6.21 15.60
CA TYR A 57 -12.54 6.35 16.60
C TYR A 57 -11.58 7.50 16.28
N GLU A 58 -11.83 8.66 16.91
CA GLU A 58 -10.98 9.85 16.85
C GLU A 58 -10.61 10.30 15.41
N PRO A 59 -11.61 10.60 14.55
CA PRO A 59 -11.35 11.05 13.18
C PRO A 59 -10.53 12.35 13.16
N LEU A 60 -9.69 12.50 12.14
CA LEU A 60 -8.84 13.67 11.95
C LEU A 60 -9.70 14.92 11.68
N ARG A 61 -9.41 16.03 12.37
CA ARG A 61 -10.15 17.30 12.22
C ARG A 61 -9.33 18.43 11.60
N THR A 62 -8.02 18.33 11.69
CA THR A 62 -7.05 19.34 11.26
C THR A 62 -5.74 18.63 10.96
N LEU A 63 -4.95 19.22 10.08
CA LEU A 63 -3.60 18.73 9.77
C LEU A 63 -2.54 19.30 10.70
N LEU A 64 -2.88 20.20 11.63
CA LEU A 64 -1.89 20.75 12.56
C LEU A 64 -1.18 19.63 13.34
N PRO A 65 0.16 19.70 13.51
CA PRO A 65 1.07 20.79 13.13
C PRO A 65 1.67 20.68 11.71
N VAL A 66 1.21 19.74 10.89
CA VAL A 66 1.67 19.55 9.52
C VAL A 66 1.23 20.72 8.63
N ARG A 67 2.11 21.13 7.72
CA ARG A 67 1.85 22.17 6.73
C ARG A 67 1.27 21.60 5.46
N ILE A 68 0.46 22.40 4.78
CA ILE A 68 -0.05 22.09 3.46
C ILE A 68 1.07 22.24 2.44
N LEU A 69 1.16 21.27 1.54
CA LEU A 69 2.07 21.23 0.41
C LEU A 69 1.23 21.35 -0.86
N ASP A 70 1.05 22.58 -1.35
CA ASP A 70 0.25 22.93 -2.53
C ASP A 70 1.02 23.83 -3.52
N GLY A 71 2.32 24.07 -3.26
CA GLY A 71 3.17 24.93 -4.08
C GLY A 71 3.74 24.27 -5.34
N TYR A 72 3.44 22.99 -5.58
CA TYR A 72 4.04 22.23 -6.67
C TYR A 72 3.50 22.63 -8.04
N GLY A 73 4.40 22.64 -9.02
CA GLY A 73 4.08 22.92 -10.41
C GLY A 73 3.80 21.66 -11.24
N ARG A 74 3.75 21.85 -12.55
CA ARG A 74 3.64 20.76 -13.55
C ARG A 74 4.76 20.73 -14.58
N GLU A 75 5.66 21.71 -14.52
CA GLU A 75 6.88 21.71 -15.31
C GLU A 75 7.86 20.71 -14.71
N ARG A 76 8.24 19.70 -15.50
CA ARG A 76 9.18 18.66 -15.10
C ARG A 76 10.56 18.99 -15.66
N ARG A 77 11.58 18.69 -14.87
CA ARG A 77 12.99 18.73 -15.30
C ARG A 77 13.70 17.48 -14.83
N GLU A 78 14.73 17.07 -15.56
CA GLU A 78 15.62 16.01 -15.08
C GLU A 78 16.16 16.40 -13.70
N THR A 79 15.95 15.52 -12.73
CA THR A 79 16.30 15.75 -11.34
C THR A 79 16.93 14.49 -10.78
N ASP A 80 18.07 14.65 -10.12
CA ASP A 80 18.70 13.58 -9.37
C ASP A 80 18.01 13.45 -8.00
N VAL A 81 17.59 12.24 -7.69
CA VAL A 81 16.96 11.90 -6.41
C VAL A 81 17.84 10.90 -5.68
N GLU A 82 18.17 11.20 -4.43
CA GLU A 82 18.91 10.28 -3.58
C GLU A 82 18.08 9.01 -3.34
N ALA A 83 18.72 7.87 -3.56
CA ALA A 83 18.13 6.56 -3.39
C ALA A 83 19.05 5.63 -2.60
N VAL A 84 18.45 4.59 -2.03
CA VAL A 84 19.17 3.44 -1.49
C VAL A 84 18.75 2.21 -2.27
N VAL A 85 19.72 1.45 -2.76
CA VAL A 85 19.49 0.18 -3.45
C VAL A 85 19.85 -0.95 -2.51
N ILE A 86 18.90 -1.88 -2.33
CA ILE A 86 19.07 -3.16 -1.63
C ILE A 86 18.97 -4.25 -2.71
N GLU A 87 19.99 -5.09 -2.87
CA GLU A 87 19.96 -6.12 -3.91
C GLU A 87 20.76 -7.39 -3.57
N ASN A 88 20.23 -8.54 -3.98
CA ASN A 88 20.87 -9.86 -3.99
C ASN A 88 20.84 -10.44 -5.42
N ASP A 89 20.96 -11.76 -5.63
CA ASP A 89 20.91 -12.31 -7.01
C ASP A 89 19.51 -12.25 -7.66
N HIS A 90 18.46 -12.16 -6.84
CA HIS A 90 17.07 -12.33 -7.26
C HIS A 90 16.31 -11.00 -7.37
N LEU A 91 16.51 -10.10 -6.42
CA LEU A 91 15.79 -8.84 -6.31
C LEU A 91 16.70 -7.63 -6.29
N ARG A 92 16.18 -6.50 -6.78
CA ARG A 92 16.71 -5.16 -6.54
C ARG A 92 15.57 -4.22 -6.12
N ALA A 93 15.59 -3.77 -4.88
CA ALA A 93 14.69 -2.73 -4.38
C ALA A 93 15.39 -1.36 -4.45
N THR A 94 14.73 -0.36 -5.02
CA THR A 94 15.18 1.04 -5.03
C THR A 94 14.27 1.85 -4.12
N VAL A 95 14.84 2.36 -3.04
CA VAL A 95 14.14 3.07 -1.95
C VAL A 95 14.46 4.55 -2.04
N LEU A 96 13.47 5.41 -1.80
CA LEU A 96 13.61 6.87 -1.79
C LEU A 96 13.41 7.41 -0.37
N PRO A 97 14.45 7.43 0.49
CA PRO A 97 14.34 7.96 1.85
C PRO A 97 13.81 9.39 1.92
N GLY A 98 14.18 10.24 0.95
CA GLY A 98 13.73 11.63 0.85
C GLY A 98 12.26 11.82 0.45
N LEU A 99 11.57 10.74 0.04
CA LEU A 99 10.20 10.76 -0.48
C LEU A 99 9.37 9.66 0.18
N GLY A 100 9.14 9.82 1.48
CA GLY A 100 8.32 8.95 2.32
C GLY A 100 8.94 7.56 2.56
N GLY A 101 10.22 7.37 2.25
CA GLY A 101 10.84 6.05 2.33
C GLY A 101 10.28 5.05 1.32
N ARG A 102 9.71 5.55 0.24
CA ARG A 102 8.97 4.76 -0.74
C ARG A 102 9.87 3.76 -1.45
N VAL A 103 9.42 2.52 -1.60
CA VAL A 103 10.06 1.55 -2.51
C VAL A 103 9.59 1.89 -3.92
N HIS A 104 10.37 2.68 -4.66
CA HIS A 104 10.03 3.16 -5.99
C HIS A 104 10.07 2.05 -7.05
N SER A 105 10.93 1.06 -6.86
CA SER A 105 11.12 -0.08 -7.76
C SER A 105 11.45 -1.33 -6.95
N LEU A 106 10.92 -2.46 -7.39
CA LEU A 106 11.20 -3.82 -6.94
C LEU A 106 11.36 -4.72 -8.18
N LEU A 107 12.59 -4.77 -8.69
CA LEU A 107 12.94 -5.53 -9.90
C LEU A 107 13.26 -6.98 -9.54
N HIS A 108 12.55 -7.93 -10.16
CA HIS A 108 12.93 -9.33 -10.19
C HIS A 108 13.97 -9.56 -11.30
N LYS A 109 15.22 -9.79 -10.90
CA LYS A 109 16.37 -9.87 -11.80
C LYS A 109 16.33 -11.07 -12.74
N PRO A 110 15.95 -12.30 -12.31
CA PRO A 110 15.91 -13.46 -13.20
C PRO A 110 14.96 -13.27 -14.39
N SER A 111 13.78 -12.68 -14.17
CA SER A 111 12.81 -12.43 -15.26
C SER A 111 12.94 -11.05 -15.90
N GLY A 112 13.69 -10.12 -15.28
CA GLY A 112 13.74 -8.71 -15.68
C GLY A 112 12.44 -7.93 -15.44
N ARG A 113 11.50 -8.49 -14.67
CA ARG A 113 10.17 -7.90 -14.42
C ARG A 113 10.23 -6.91 -13.27
N GLU A 114 9.66 -5.73 -13.49
CA GLU A 114 9.31 -4.81 -12.42
C GLU A 114 8.04 -5.31 -11.72
N LEU A 115 8.11 -5.61 -10.42
CA LEU A 115 6.98 -6.18 -9.66
C LEU A 115 5.96 -5.13 -9.19
N VAL A 116 6.37 -3.87 -9.13
CA VAL A 116 5.51 -2.74 -8.76
C VAL A 116 5.42 -1.75 -9.93
N TYR A 117 4.35 -0.98 -10.03
CA TYR A 117 4.29 0.07 -11.04
C TYR A 117 5.33 1.15 -10.73
N ARG A 118 6.39 1.18 -11.53
CA ARG A 118 7.45 2.17 -11.46
C ARG A 118 7.08 3.37 -12.34
N ASN A 119 6.51 4.40 -11.72
CA ASN A 119 6.16 5.63 -12.42
C ASN A 119 7.42 6.28 -13.02
N PRO A 120 7.46 6.56 -14.33
CA PRO A 120 8.64 7.15 -14.98
C PRO A 120 8.92 8.59 -14.54
N VAL A 121 7.97 9.25 -13.86
CA VAL A 121 8.10 10.62 -13.40
C VAL A 121 7.79 10.78 -11.92
N LEU A 122 8.36 11.83 -11.32
CA LEU A 122 7.94 12.31 -10.01
C LEU A 122 7.09 13.55 -10.17
N GLN A 123 5.78 13.39 -9.98
CA GLN A 123 4.84 14.49 -10.13
C GLN A 123 3.86 14.54 -8.96
N PRO A 124 4.05 15.50 -8.03
CA PRO A 124 3.12 15.71 -6.94
C PRO A 124 1.71 16.08 -7.42
N ALA A 125 0.70 15.61 -6.68
CA ALA A 125 -0.72 15.84 -6.86
C ALA A 125 -1.46 15.78 -5.51
N CYS A 126 -2.66 16.35 -5.48
CA CYS A 126 -3.49 16.53 -4.28
C CYS A 126 -4.20 15.24 -3.86
N PHE A 127 -3.43 14.27 -3.34
CA PHE A 127 -3.95 12.99 -2.80
C PHE A 127 -3.47 12.69 -1.37
N ALA A 128 -2.33 13.22 -0.93
CA ALA A 128 -1.91 13.12 0.47
C ALA A 128 -2.77 13.99 1.37
N LEU A 129 -2.83 13.63 2.65
CA LEU A 129 -3.49 14.42 3.70
C LEU A 129 -3.05 15.88 3.70
N ASN A 130 -1.77 16.18 3.41
CA ASN A 130 -1.25 17.54 3.31
C ASN A 130 -1.17 18.08 1.88
N GLY A 131 -1.72 17.38 0.89
CA GLY A 131 -1.86 17.86 -0.48
C GLY A 131 -0.75 17.44 -1.44
N ALA A 132 0.39 16.88 -1.00
CA ALA A 132 1.44 16.44 -1.91
C ALA A 132 1.67 14.92 -1.87
N TRP A 133 1.30 14.25 -2.95
CA TRP A 133 1.50 12.82 -3.17
C TRP A 133 1.92 12.56 -4.61
N PHE A 134 2.67 11.49 -4.87
CA PHE A 134 2.97 11.02 -6.22
C PHE A 134 2.62 9.55 -6.36
N SER A 135 2.43 9.04 -7.59
CA SER A 135 2.04 7.64 -7.83
C SER A 135 3.23 6.69 -8.05
N GLY A 136 2.99 5.40 -7.85
CA GLY A 136 3.95 4.31 -8.11
C GLY A 136 4.65 3.79 -6.85
N GLY A 137 5.19 2.58 -6.94
CA GLY A 137 5.95 1.93 -5.87
C GLY A 137 5.11 1.43 -4.68
N ILE A 138 5.77 1.28 -3.53
CA ILE A 138 5.17 0.89 -2.24
C ILE A 138 5.26 2.05 -1.24
N GLU A 139 4.11 2.54 -0.80
CA GLU A 139 3.95 3.65 0.14
C GLU A 139 3.46 3.18 1.52
N TRP A 140 4.00 3.80 2.57
CA TRP A 140 3.71 3.51 3.98
C TRP A 140 2.71 4.52 4.55
N ASN A 141 1.41 4.20 4.52
CA ASN A 141 0.39 5.14 4.95
C ASN A 141 0.09 5.04 6.44
N ILE A 142 0.74 5.89 7.24
CA ILE A 142 0.49 6.07 8.67
C ILE A 142 -0.21 7.40 8.96
N GLY A 143 -0.92 7.47 10.10
CA GLY A 143 -1.48 8.69 10.68
C GLY A 143 -3.00 8.67 10.70
N ALA A 144 -3.63 8.98 9.57
CA ALA A 144 -5.07 8.97 9.42
C ALA A 144 -5.50 8.45 8.04
N THR A 145 -6.80 8.19 7.88
CA THR A 145 -7.42 7.74 6.62
C THR A 145 -6.94 8.54 5.41
N GLY A 146 -6.40 7.83 4.42
CA GLY A 146 -5.87 8.40 3.17
C GLY A 146 -4.36 8.20 3.02
N HIS A 147 -3.77 8.93 2.06
CA HIS A 147 -2.33 8.91 1.87
C HIS A 147 -1.62 9.79 2.90
N THR A 148 -0.53 9.30 3.49
CA THR A 148 0.15 9.95 4.62
C THR A 148 0.66 11.36 4.29
N THR A 149 0.83 12.21 5.30
CA THR A 149 1.50 13.51 5.12
C THR A 149 3.00 13.39 4.81
N LEU A 150 3.54 12.18 4.94
CA LEU A 150 4.95 11.88 4.73
C LEU A 150 5.26 11.44 3.29
N SER A 151 4.27 11.32 2.39
CA SER A 151 4.47 10.79 1.03
C SER A 151 5.58 11.50 0.26
N CYS A 152 5.72 12.81 0.48
CA CYS A 152 6.74 13.66 -0.15
C CYS A 152 7.72 14.26 0.88
N ALA A 153 7.85 13.67 2.06
CA ALA A 153 8.73 14.13 3.14
C ALA A 153 9.91 13.17 3.34
N PRO A 154 11.08 13.64 3.79
CA PRO A 154 12.17 12.74 4.13
C PRO A 154 11.84 11.91 5.37
N LEU A 155 12.27 10.66 5.38
CA LEU A 155 12.39 9.84 6.60
C LEU A 155 13.87 9.77 7.00
N HIS A 156 14.12 9.50 8.28
CA HIS A 156 15.44 9.07 8.70
C HIS A 156 15.76 7.68 8.13
N ALA A 157 17.04 7.42 7.86
CA ALA A 157 17.49 6.16 7.28
C ALA A 157 18.84 5.71 7.86
N ALA A 158 19.00 4.41 8.13
CA ALA A 158 20.24 3.82 8.62
C ALA A 158 20.38 2.35 8.19
N LEU A 159 21.63 1.88 8.07
CA LEU A 159 21.91 0.45 8.00
C LEU A 159 21.95 -0.10 9.41
N VAL A 160 21.26 -1.21 9.63
CA VAL A 160 21.25 -1.93 10.91
C VAL A 160 21.52 -3.42 10.66
N PRO A 161 22.04 -4.16 11.65
CA PRO A 161 22.24 -5.61 11.52
C PRO A 161 20.92 -6.32 11.20
N ALA A 162 20.94 -7.23 10.23
CA ALA A 162 19.81 -8.10 9.93
C ALA A 162 19.89 -9.41 10.74
N PRO A 163 18.76 -10.12 10.94
CA PRO A 163 18.73 -11.36 11.73
C PRO A 163 19.64 -12.49 11.22
N ASP A 164 19.91 -12.51 9.92
CA ASP A 164 20.78 -13.48 9.24
C ASP A 164 22.28 -13.13 9.32
N GLY A 165 22.64 -12.06 10.05
CA GLY A 165 24.01 -11.54 10.14
C GLY A 165 24.39 -10.58 9.01
N GLY A 166 23.49 -10.34 8.04
CA GLY A 166 23.64 -9.34 7.00
C GLY A 166 23.30 -7.92 7.48
N GLN A 167 22.88 -7.07 6.54
CA GLN A 167 22.42 -5.71 6.80
C GLN A 167 21.01 -5.49 6.25
N MET A 168 20.20 -4.72 6.97
CA MET A 168 18.90 -4.23 6.51
C MET A 168 18.87 -2.69 6.55
N LEU A 169 18.00 -2.09 5.74
CA LEU A 169 17.77 -0.66 5.75
C LEU A 169 16.61 -0.35 6.70
N ARG A 170 16.88 0.39 7.78
CA ARG A 170 15.86 0.94 8.65
C ARG A 170 15.47 2.34 8.21
N LEU A 171 14.18 2.59 8.11
CA LEU A 171 13.55 3.90 7.93
C LEU A 171 12.72 4.22 9.17
N TRP A 172 12.67 5.48 9.60
CA TRP A 172 11.81 5.88 10.71
C TRP A 172 11.48 7.36 10.69
N GLU A 173 10.36 7.72 11.30
CA GLU A 173 9.95 9.11 11.53
C GLU A 173 8.93 9.16 12.68
N TRP A 174 8.73 10.37 13.23
CA TRP A 174 7.66 10.71 14.14
C TRP A 174 6.45 11.25 13.36
N GLU A 175 5.39 10.44 13.25
CA GLU A 175 4.14 10.87 12.61
C GLU A 175 3.42 11.88 13.52
N ARG A 176 3.26 13.11 13.03
CA ARG A 176 2.86 14.26 13.85
C ARG A 176 1.37 14.42 14.03
N LEU A 177 0.53 13.83 13.17
CA LEU A 177 -0.91 13.92 13.29
C LEU A 177 -1.42 13.11 14.49
N ARG A 178 -0.84 11.94 14.74
CA ARG A 178 -1.18 11.05 15.85
C ARG A 178 -0.15 11.02 16.96
N ASP A 179 0.99 11.69 16.76
CA ASP A 179 2.08 11.79 17.72
C ASP A 179 2.71 10.42 18.02
N LEU A 180 2.93 9.63 16.98
CA LEU A 180 3.40 8.24 17.05
C LEU A 180 4.68 8.04 16.24
N PRO A 181 5.77 7.52 16.84
CA PRO A 181 6.90 7.02 16.07
C PRO A 181 6.56 5.73 15.33
N PHE A 182 7.08 5.61 14.11
CA PHE A 182 7.06 4.34 13.37
C PHE A 182 8.43 4.05 12.75
N GLN A 183 8.66 2.77 12.49
CA GLN A 183 9.82 2.29 11.74
C GLN A 183 9.40 1.29 10.67
N VAL A 184 10.19 1.23 9.59
CA VAL A 184 10.10 0.27 8.50
C VAL A 184 11.50 -0.29 8.23
N ASP A 185 11.68 -1.58 8.42
CA ASP A 185 12.93 -2.29 8.18
C ASP A 185 12.83 -3.11 6.91
N LEU A 186 13.64 -2.78 5.91
CA LEU A 186 13.71 -3.46 4.62
C LEU A 186 14.87 -4.47 4.65
N TRP A 187 14.52 -5.75 4.75
CA TRP A 187 15.44 -6.87 4.89
C TRP A 187 15.33 -7.81 3.69
N LEU A 188 16.43 -7.97 2.96
CA LEU A 188 16.53 -8.89 1.83
C LEU A 188 17.62 -9.93 2.13
N PRO A 189 17.28 -11.17 2.51
CA PRO A 189 18.27 -12.23 2.70
C PRO A 189 18.99 -12.59 1.39
N ASP A 190 20.22 -13.09 1.48
CA ASP A 190 21.12 -13.34 0.34
C ASP A 190 20.53 -14.19 -0.79
N ASP A 191 19.71 -15.20 -0.45
CA ASP A 191 19.11 -16.15 -1.42
C ASP A 191 17.57 -16.08 -1.42
N SER A 192 17.00 -14.93 -1.03
CA SER A 192 15.56 -14.72 -1.01
C SER A 192 15.06 -14.08 -2.31
N GLU A 193 13.99 -14.62 -2.87
CA GLU A 193 13.18 -13.95 -3.91
C GLU A 193 12.15 -12.97 -3.31
N PHE A 194 12.10 -12.82 -1.99
CA PHE A 194 11.19 -11.94 -1.28
C PHE A 194 11.94 -10.86 -0.48
N LEU A 195 11.47 -9.63 -0.60
CA LEU A 195 11.82 -8.53 0.29
C LEU A 195 10.93 -8.61 1.54
N TYR A 196 11.55 -8.80 2.71
CA TYR A 196 10.87 -8.69 3.99
C TYR A 196 10.82 -7.24 4.44
N VAL A 197 9.67 -6.83 4.99
CA VAL A 197 9.42 -5.49 5.50
C VAL A 197 8.84 -5.58 6.90
N GLY A 198 9.68 -5.31 7.90
CA GLY A 198 9.29 -5.29 9.30
C GLY A 198 8.80 -3.91 9.70
N VAL A 199 7.58 -3.81 10.20
CA VAL A 199 7.00 -2.51 10.61
C VAL A 199 6.72 -2.53 12.09
N ARG A 200 7.00 -1.41 12.77
CA ARG A 200 6.65 -1.21 14.18
C ARG A 200 6.13 0.19 14.42
N ILE A 201 5.01 0.30 15.14
CA ILE A 201 4.42 1.56 15.61
C ILE A 201 4.35 1.46 17.13
N ARG A 202 4.95 2.41 17.83
CA ARG A 202 4.97 2.43 19.30
C ARG A 202 4.17 3.60 19.82
N ASN A 203 3.44 3.39 20.92
CA ASN A 203 2.82 4.48 21.65
C ASN A 203 3.63 4.80 22.92
N PRO A 204 4.53 5.79 22.88
CA PRO A 204 5.34 6.13 24.06
C PRO A 204 4.56 6.91 25.13
N HIS A 205 3.29 7.23 24.89
CA HIS A 205 2.47 8.05 25.77
C HIS A 205 1.69 7.19 26.77
N GLU A 206 1.15 7.83 27.82
CA GLU A 206 0.27 7.17 28.79
C GLU A 206 -1.18 7.03 28.29
N ARG A 207 -1.55 7.77 27.24
CA ARG A 207 -2.88 7.75 26.63
C ARG A 207 -2.89 6.86 25.40
N ALA A 208 -4.05 6.27 25.12
CA ALA A 208 -4.24 5.54 23.85
C ALA A 208 -4.19 6.49 22.64
N ALA A 209 -3.83 5.92 21.48
CA ALA A 209 -3.78 6.61 20.21
C ALA A 209 -4.55 5.85 19.11
N PRO A 210 -5.20 6.56 18.18
CA PRO A 210 -5.80 5.98 16.98
C PRO A 210 -4.72 5.71 15.92
N VAL A 211 -4.44 4.43 15.67
CA VAL A 211 -3.47 3.99 14.67
C VAL A 211 -4.17 3.71 13.35
N TYR A 212 -3.58 4.23 12.29
CA TYR A 212 -3.91 3.90 10.91
C TYR A 212 -2.63 3.39 10.24
N TRP A 213 -2.71 2.25 9.54
CA TRP A 213 -1.64 1.76 8.69
C TRP A 213 -2.18 1.05 7.45
N TRP A 214 -1.70 1.45 6.27
CA TRP A 214 -1.85 0.73 5.02
C TRP A 214 -0.58 0.79 4.17
N SER A 215 -0.05 -0.37 3.81
CA SER A 215 1.01 -0.52 2.80
C SER A 215 0.35 -0.49 1.42
N ASN A 216 0.45 0.65 0.72
CA ASN A 216 -0.16 0.87 -0.59
C ASN A 216 0.82 0.50 -1.71
N ILE A 217 0.42 -0.38 -2.62
CA ILE A 217 1.29 -0.95 -3.64
C ILE A 217 0.67 -0.67 -5.00
N ALA A 218 1.31 0.19 -5.77
CA ALA A 218 0.92 0.40 -7.16
C ALA A 218 1.38 -0.81 -7.98
N VAL A 219 0.47 -1.42 -8.74
CA VAL A 219 0.73 -2.53 -9.67
C VAL A 219 0.25 -2.14 -11.06
N GLU A 220 0.99 -2.53 -12.10
CA GLU A 220 0.61 -2.21 -13.47
C GLU A 220 -0.77 -2.79 -13.80
N GLU A 221 -1.67 -1.96 -14.36
CA GLU A 221 -2.96 -2.45 -14.82
C GLU A 221 -2.90 -2.85 -16.29
N GLY A 222 -3.57 -3.94 -16.63
CA GLY A 222 -3.69 -4.44 -18.00
C GLY A 222 -5.04 -5.12 -18.19
N GLU A 223 -5.44 -5.35 -19.45
CA GLU A 223 -6.74 -5.98 -19.79
C GLU A 223 -6.90 -7.37 -19.15
N HIS A 224 -5.78 -8.06 -18.97
CA HIS A 224 -5.68 -9.38 -18.40
C HIS A 224 -4.92 -9.42 -17.06
N THR A 225 -4.72 -8.29 -16.40
CA THR A 225 -4.19 -8.29 -15.03
C THR A 225 -5.33 -8.60 -14.07
N ARG A 226 -5.19 -9.66 -13.28
CA ARG A 226 -6.17 -10.10 -12.28
C ARG A 226 -5.59 -9.94 -10.88
N VAL A 227 -6.37 -9.34 -9.99
CA VAL A 227 -6.04 -9.18 -8.57
C VAL A 227 -6.74 -10.26 -7.76
N LEU A 228 -5.98 -11.06 -7.03
CA LEU A 228 -6.51 -12.16 -6.23
C LEU A 228 -6.27 -11.93 -4.74
N ALA A 229 -7.25 -12.32 -3.93
CA ALA A 229 -7.17 -12.32 -2.47
C ALA A 229 -7.99 -13.50 -1.92
N PRO A 230 -7.71 -13.99 -0.70
CA PRO A 230 -8.40 -15.13 -0.10
C PRO A 230 -9.78 -14.72 0.46
N ALA A 231 -10.67 -14.21 -0.39
CA ALA A 231 -11.98 -13.70 0.00
C ALA A 231 -13.06 -14.00 -1.06
N GLU A 232 -14.29 -14.19 -0.59
CA GLU A 232 -15.49 -14.39 -1.41
C GLU A 232 -16.42 -13.16 -1.39
N GLU A 233 -16.13 -12.20 -0.52
CA GLU A 233 -16.85 -10.95 -0.38
C GLU A 233 -15.87 -9.80 -0.15
N ALA A 234 -16.28 -8.59 -0.49
CA ALA A 234 -15.55 -7.37 -0.20
C ALA A 234 -16.51 -6.26 0.28
N TRP A 235 -16.00 -5.32 1.08
CA TRP A 235 -16.65 -4.03 1.26
C TRP A 235 -16.31 -3.13 0.08
N HIS A 236 -17.33 -2.73 -0.67
CA HIS A 236 -17.22 -1.81 -1.78
C HIS A 236 -17.48 -0.38 -1.32
N PHE A 237 -16.59 0.54 -1.67
CA PHE A 237 -16.77 1.99 -1.55
C PHE A 237 -16.62 2.61 -2.94
N GLY A 238 -17.65 3.30 -3.41
CA GLY A 238 -17.69 3.93 -4.73
C GLY A 238 -18.23 5.36 -4.66
N TYR A 239 -18.68 5.90 -5.80
CA TYR A 239 -19.24 7.25 -5.86
C TYR A 239 -20.44 7.49 -4.93
N GLU A 240 -21.16 6.43 -4.56
CA GLU A 240 -22.27 6.50 -3.63
C GLU A 240 -21.85 6.75 -2.17
N ARG A 241 -20.54 6.92 -1.89
CA ARG A 241 -19.95 7.21 -0.56
C ARG A 241 -20.51 6.37 0.59
N SER A 242 -20.87 5.12 0.27
CA SER A 242 -21.40 4.15 1.22
C SER A 242 -20.59 2.86 1.15
N LEU A 243 -20.32 2.27 2.31
CA LEU A 243 -19.71 0.94 2.40
C LEU A 243 -20.78 -0.13 2.31
N ARG A 244 -20.65 -1.03 1.34
CA ARG A 244 -21.58 -2.15 1.15
C ARG A 244 -20.83 -3.44 0.91
N ARG A 245 -21.31 -4.53 1.49
CA ARG A 245 -20.75 -5.85 1.21
C ARG A 245 -21.23 -6.35 -0.16
N VAL A 246 -20.29 -6.79 -1.00
CA VAL A 246 -20.52 -7.29 -2.36
C VAL A 246 -19.81 -8.63 -2.56
N PRO A 247 -20.36 -9.53 -3.40
CA PRO A 247 -19.67 -10.78 -3.74
C PRO A 247 -18.43 -10.52 -4.60
N VAL A 248 -17.46 -11.44 -4.50
CA VAL A 248 -16.23 -11.51 -5.29
C VAL A 248 -16.22 -12.89 -5.98
N PRO A 249 -15.89 -12.98 -7.29
CA PRO A 249 -15.28 -11.93 -8.09
C PRO A 249 -16.29 -11.03 -8.83
N GLU A 250 -17.54 -11.47 -9.00
CA GLU A 250 -18.52 -10.76 -9.83
C GLU A 250 -19.43 -9.82 -9.05
N HIS A 251 -19.51 -8.56 -9.48
CA HIS A 251 -20.46 -7.58 -8.94
C HIS A 251 -21.00 -6.67 -10.05
N ARG A 252 -22.32 -6.48 -10.09
CA ARG A 252 -23.01 -5.70 -11.15
C ARG A 252 -22.65 -6.19 -12.57
N GLY A 253 -22.64 -7.51 -12.78
CA GLY A 253 -22.46 -8.14 -14.09
C GLY A 253 -21.05 -8.09 -14.67
N ALA A 254 -20.04 -7.79 -13.85
CA ALA A 254 -18.64 -7.83 -14.26
C ALA A 254 -17.76 -8.38 -13.14
N ASP A 255 -16.72 -9.11 -13.53
CA ASP A 255 -15.64 -9.52 -12.64
C ASP A 255 -14.82 -8.28 -12.22
N ARG A 256 -14.86 -7.97 -10.92
CA ARG A 256 -14.18 -6.81 -10.31
C ARG A 256 -12.75 -7.08 -9.88
N THR A 257 -12.26 -8.31 -10.05
CA THR A 257 -10.85 -8.66 -9.84
C THR A 257 -9.95 -8.20 -10.97
N TYR A 258 -10.51 -7.80 -12.13
CA TYR A 258 -9.77 -7.18 -13.22
C TYR A 258 -9.92 -5.65 -13.16
N PRO A 259 -8.86 -4.88 -12.87
CA PRO A 259 -8.97 -3.44 -12.62
C PRO A 259 -9.67 -2.65 -13.74
N LEU A 260 -9.44 -3.03 -15.00
CA LEU A 260 -10.00 -2.35 -16.16
C LEU A 260 -11.46 -2.70 -16.49
N ARG A 261 -12.10 -3.62 -15.75
CA ARG A 261 -13.52 -4.00 -15.96
C ARG A 261 -14.53 -3.13 -15.21
N GLY A 262 -14.06 -2.07 -14.53
CA GLY A 262 -14.90 -1.01 -13.96
C GLY A 262 -14.81 0.28 -14.75
N GLU A 263 -15.92 1.01 -14.92
CA GLU A 263 -15.89 2.34 -15.56
C GLU A 263 -15.34 3.41 -14.62
N PHE A 264 -15.66 3.29 -13.33
CA PHE A 264 -15.49 4.31 -12.31
C PHE A 264 -14.48 3.89 -11.25
N PRO A 265 -13.85 4.86 -10.55
CA PRO A 265 -13.01 4.54 -9.41
C PRO A 265 -13.82 3.88 -8.30
N ALA A 266 -13.20 2.91 -7.66
CA ALA A 266 -13.82 2.15 -6.57
C ALA A 266 -12.76 1.47 -5.70
N ASP A 267 -13.10 1.30 -4.43
CA ASP A 267 -12.36 0.50 -3.47
C ASP A 267 -13.09 -0.81 -3.20
N TYR A 268 -12.34 -1.91 -3.15
CA TYR A 268 -12.79 -3.23 -2.74
C TYR A 268 -11.91 -3.69 -1.58
N PHE A 269 -12.43 -3.62 -0.36
CA PHE A 269 -11.76 -4.15 0.83
C PHE A 269 -12.20 -5.61 1.03
N TYR A 270 -11.36 -6.55 0.63
CA TYR A 270 -11.62 -7.99 0.70
C TYR A 270 -11.81 -8.43 2.16
N GLU A 271 -12.94 -9.08 2.46
CA GLU A 271 -13.21 -9.65 3.77
C GLU A 271 -12.51 -11.00 3.87
N VAL A 272 -11.23 -10.98 4.22
CA VAL A 272 -10.43 -12.19 4.40
C VAL A 272 -10.88 -12.90 5.70
N PRO A 273 -11.28 -14.20 5.64
CA PRO A 273 -11.71 -14.94 6.82
C PRO A 273 -10.64 -15.03 7.91
N ASP A 274 -11.05 -15.04 9.18
CA ASP A 274 -10.11 -15.24 10.29
C ASP A 274 -9.39 -16.60 10.18
N GLY A 275 -8.10 -16.62 10.50
CA GLY A 275 -7.25 -17.81 10.37
C GLY A 275 -6.70 -18.07 8.95
N ALA A 276 -7.34 -17.54 7.91
CA ALA A 276 -6.82 -17.64 6.53
C ALA A 276 -5.52 -16.83 6.39
N ARG A 277 -4.56 -17.38 5.63
CA ARG A 277 -3.29 -16.70 5.34
C ARG A 277 -3.56 -15.34 4.68
N ARG A 278 -2.91 -14.29 5.16
CA ARG A 278 -3.08 -12.92 4.64
C ARG A 278 -2.24 -12.74 3.37
N TRP A 279 -2.88 -12.56 2.22
CA TRP A 279 -2.19 -12.27 0.96
C TRP A 279 -3.07 -11.51 -0.04
N ILE A 280 -2.42 -10.82 -0.97
CA ILE A 280 -3.01 -10.23 -2.17
C ILE A 280 -1.99 -10.31 -3.31
N ALA A 281 -2.44 -10.71 -4.50
CA ALA A 281 -1.59 -10.87 -5.67
C ALA A 281 -2.14 -10.08 -6.86
N SER A 282 -1.26 -9.63 -7.74
CA SER A 282 -1.60 -9.04 -9.04
C SER A 282 -0.84 -9.80 -10.11
N LEU A 283 -1.55 -10.63 -10.86
CA LEU A 283 -0.98 -11.54 -11.86
C LEU A 283 -1.44 -11.12 -13.26
N ASP A 284 -0.52 -11.15 -14.22
CA ASP A 284 -0.82 -10.87 -15.63
C ASP A 284 -1.45 -12.07 -16.35
N ALA A 285 -1.64 -11.94 -17.67
CA ALA A 285 -2.22 -12.97 -18.53
C ALA A 285 -1.50 -14.33 -18.47
N GLY A 286 -0.21 -14.34 -18.10
CA GLY A 286 0.62 -15.53 -17.97
C GLY A 286 0.57 -16.17 -16.58
N GLY A 287 -0.20 -15.60 -15.64
CA GLY A 287 -0.21 -16.04 -14.24
C GLY A 287 1.02 -15.59 -13.45
N GLU A 288 1.74 -14.57 -13.93
CA GLU A 288 2.96 -14.06 -13.30
C GLU A 288 2.78 -12.64 -12.77
N GLY A 289 3.37 -12.32 -11.62
CA GLY A 289 3.36 -10.96 -11.11
C GLY A 289 3.82 -10.85 -9.66
N LEU A 290 3.25 -9.88 -8.95
CA LEU A 290 3.56 -9.61 -7.55
C LEU A 290 2.60 -10.35 -6.62
N VAL A 291 3.14 -10.87 -5.52
CA VAL A 291 2.36 -11.23 -4.33
C VAL A 291 2.87 -10.48 -3.11
N GLN A 292 1.92 -9.99 -2.30
CA GLN A 292 2.16 -9.48 -0.96
C GLN A 292 1.53 -10.44 0.05
N THR A 293 2.27 -10.82 1.08
CA THR A 293 1.76 -11.58 2.23
C THR A 293 2.29 -10.99 3.53
N SER A 294 1.69 -11.32 4.66
CA SER A 294 2.12 -10.79 5.97
C SER A 294 1.78 -11.74 7.10
N THR A 295 2.35 -11.47 8.27
CA THR A 295 1.83 -11.98 9.55
C THR A 295 0.40 -11.49 9.80
N ASP A 296 -0.32 -12.16 10.69
CA ASP A 296 -1.78 -12.05 10.81
C ASP A 296 -2.32 -10.70 11.30
N LEU A 297 -1.49 -9.90 11.97
CA LEU A 297 -1.89 -8.60 12.51
C LEU A 297 -2.36 -7.64 11.40
N LEU A 298 -1.76 -7.71 10.22
CA LEU A 298 -2.13 -6.89 9.07
C LEU A 298 -3.32 -7.55 8.35
N ARG A 299 -4.52 -7.31 8.86
CA ARG A 299 -5.77 -7.96 8.44
C ARG A 299 -6.22 -7.61 7.03
N GLY A 300 -6.31 -6.31 6.71
CA GLY A 300 -7.02 -5.80 5.54
C GLY A 300 -6.31 -6.13 4.24
N ARG A 301 -7.08 -6.41 3.18
CA ARG A 301 -6.61 -6.50 1.80
C ARG A 301 -7.51 -5.66 0.92
N LYS A 302 -6.93 -4.78 0.13
CA LYS A 302 -7.68 -3.79 -0.65
C LYS A 302 -7.23 -3.80 -2.11
N LEU A 303 -8.19 -3.65 -3.01
CA LEU A 303 -7.97 -3.19 -4.38
C LEU A 303 -8.63 -1.82 -4.56
N PHE A 304 -7.86 -0.83 -5.00
CA PHE A 304 -8.38 0.41 -5.56
C PHE A 304 -8.13 0.46 -7.07
N VAL A 305 -9.15 0.87 -7.80
CA VAL A 305 -9.10 1.05 -9.25
C VAL A 305 -9.44 2.49 -9.61
N TRP A 306 -8.81 3.03 -10.65
CA TRP A 306 -9.16 4.34 -11.19
C TRP A 306 -10.42 4.31 -12.08
N GLY A 307 -10.76 3.12 -12.58
CA GLY A 307 -11.76 2.90 -13.62
C GLY A 307 -11.23 3.17 -15.02
N ALA A 308 -11.71 2.38 -15.99
CA ALA A 308 -11.36 2.48 -17.40
C ALA A 308 -12.09 3.63 -18.15
N GLY A 309 -13.04 4.30 -17.48
CA GLY A 309 -13.75 5.44 -18.04
C GLY A 309 -12.86 6.67 -18.25
N ARG A 310 -13.42 7.68 -18.93
CA ARG A 310 -12.70 8.93 -19.28
C ARG A 310 -12.13 9.65 -18.04
N GLY A 311 -12.78 9.53 -16.90
CA GLY A 311 -12.32 10.09 -15.61
C GLY A 311 -11.02 9.45 -15.14
N GLY A 312 -11.06 8.15 -14.86
CA GLY A 312 -9.89 7.38 -14.41
C GLY A 312 -8.71 7.48 -15.35
N ARG A 313 -8.93 7.34 -16.67
CA ARG A 313 -7.83 7.48 -17.66
C ARG A 313 -7.22 8.88 -17.71
N ARG A 314 -7.97 9.94 -17.36
CA ARG A 314 -7.40 11.29 -17.23
C ARG A 314 -6.57 11.42 -15.95
N TRP A 315 -7.04 10.85 -14.83
CA TRP A 315 -6.26 10.81 -13.60
C TRP A 315 -4.95 10.05 -13.76
N GLN A 316 -4.96 8.87 -14.37
CA GLN A 316 -3.75 8.10 -14.70
C GLN A 316 -2.72 8.99 -15.43
N ARG A 317 -3.11 9.65 -16.54
CA ARG A 317 -2.22 10.57 -17.28
C ARG A 317 -1.80 11.81 -16.47
N TRP A 318 -2.66 12.28 -15.56
CA TRP A 318 -2.38 13.42 -14.71
C TRP A 318 -1.39 13.09 -13.59
N LEU A 319 -1.26 11.83 -13.19
CA LEU A 319 -0.34 11.39 -12.13
C LEU A 319 0.99 10.87 -12.70
N THR A 320 0.95 10.40 -13.94
CA THR A 320 2.07 9.75 -14.64
C THR A 320 2.44 10.56 -15.89
N GLU A 321 2.66 9.94 -17.04
CA GLU A 321 2.83 10.57 -18.34
C GLU A 321 1.92 9.91 -19.40
N PRO A 322 1.73 10.54 -20.57
CA PRO A 322 1.06 9.90 -21.69
C PRO A 322 1.66 8.51 -22.01
N ASP A 323 0.84 7.61 -22.54
CA ASP A 323 1.25 6.28 -23.01
C ASP A 323 1.78 5.29 -21.95
N THR A 324 1.67 5.64 -20.66
CA THR A 324 1.84 4.64 -19.60
C THR A 324 0.66 3.66 -19.58
N PRO A 325 0.88 2.38 -19.21
CA PRO A 325 -0.19 1.39 -19.08
C PRO A 325 -1.24 1.84 -18.06
N GLY A 326 -0.78 2.54 -17.02
CA GLY A 326 -1.54 2.89 -15.84
C GLY A 326 -1.28 1.88 -14.73
N TYR A 327 -1.90 2.10 -13.58
CA TYR A 327 -1.78 1.21 -12.44
C TYR A 327 -3.10 1.07 -11.70
N ALA A 328 -3.23 -0.04 -10.98
CA ALA A 328 -4.17 -0.18 -9.88
C ALA A 328 -3.39 -0.17 -8.56
N GLU A 329 -4.08 -0.07 -7.44
CA GLU A 329 -3.46 -0.14 -6.12
C GLU A 329 -3.96 -1.38 -5.38
N ILE A 330 -3.04 -2.27 -5.01
CA ILE A 330 -3.33 -3.32 -4.04
C ILE A 330 -2.72 -2.93 -2.71
N GLN A 331 -3.39 -3.22 -1.59
CA GLN A 331 -2.93 -2.73 -0.30
C GLN A 331 -3.16 -3.73 0.82
N ALA A 332 -2.33 -3.63 1.86
CA ALA A 332 -2.47 -4.41 3.08
C ALA A 332 -2.49 -3.49 4.32
N GLY A 333 -3.43 -3.69 5.23
CA GLY A 333 -3.69 -2.75 6.33
C GLY A 333 -4.05 -3.40 7.66
N LEU A 334 -4.00 -2.63 8.75
CA LEU A 334 -4.32 -3.13 10.09
C LEU A 334 -5.81 -3.44 10.27
N ALA A 335 -6.68 -2.62 9.69
CA ALA A 335 -8.13 -2.72 9.84
C ALA A 335 -8.79 -3.43 8.64
N ARG A 336 -10.11 -3.66 8.68
CA ARG A 336 -10.86 -4.24 7.54
C ARG A 336 -10.84 -3.30 6.35
N THR A 337 -11.05 -2.01 6.61
CA THR A 337 -11.13 -0.93 5.62
C THR A 337 -10.24 0.25 5.98
N GLN A 338 -10.03 1.16 5.04
CA GLN A 338 -9.26 2.39 5.29
C GLN A 338 -10.00 3.44 6.13
N LEU A 339 -11.28 3.21 6.43
CA LEU A 339 -12.08 4.18 7.19
C LEU A 339 -11.93 4.00 8.71
N GLU A 340 -11.23 2.96 9.15
CA GLU A 340 -11.08 2.56 10.54
C GLU A 340 -9.75 3.02 11.14
N HIS A 341 -9.78 3.35 12.43
CA HIS A 341 -8.58 3.53 13.25
C HIS A 341 -8.56 2.49 14.37
N VAL A 342 -7.43 1.79 14.52
CA VAL A 342 -7.23 0.77 15.55
C VAL A 342 -6.66 1.43 16.79
N ARG A 343 -7.26 1.16 17.95
CA ARG A 343 -6.78 1.69 19.23
C ARG A 343 -5.51 0.99 19.68
N LEU A 344 -4.47 1.76 19.97
CA LEU A 344 -3.22 1.31 20.59
C LEU A 344 -3.12 1.93 22.00
N GLU A 345 -3.07 1.12 23.06
CA GLU A 345 -3.00 1.65 24.42
C GLU A 345 -1.64 2.33 24.68
N GLY A 346 -1.58 3.11 25.77
CA GLY A 346 -0.35 3.76 26.19
C GLY A 346 0.73 2.74 26.57
N GLY A 347 1.96 2.96 26.09
CA GLY A 347 3.10 2.06 26.32
C GLY A 347 3.11 0.79 25.46
N GLU A 348 2.08 0.54 24.65
CA GLU A 348 2.01 -0.63 23.78
C GLU A 348 2.66 -0.38 22.40
N GLU A 349 2.85 -1.46 21.65
CA GLU A 349 3.28 -1.41 20.26
C GLU A 349 2.50 -2.38 19.37
N PHE A 350 2.35 -1.99 18.10
CA PHE A 350 2.01 -2.90 17.02
C PHE A 350 3.25 -3.19 16.21
N SER A 351 3.42 -4.46 15.82
CA SER A 351 4.45 -4.85 14.86
C SER A 351 4.04 -6.06 14.05
N TRP A 352 4.52 -6.13 12.82
CA TRP A 352 4.23 -7.20 11.89
C TRP A 352 5.34 -7.29 10.84
N LEU A 353 5.37 -8.41 10.12
CA LEU A 353 6.24 -8.61 8.96
C LEU A 353 5.40 -8.73 7.70
N GLU A 354 5.81 -8.05 6.64
CA GLU A 354 5.29 -8.20 5.29
C GLU A 354 6.37 -8.82 4.38
N ALA A 355 5.95 -9.50 3.32
CA ALA A 355 6.84 -10.05 2.31
C ALA A 355 6.31 -9.74 0.91
N TYR A 356 7.22 -9.30 0.03
CA TYR A 356 6.93 -8.88 -1.34
C TYR A 356 7.85 -9.62 -2.30
N GLY A 357 7.28 -10.32 -3.27
CA GLY A 357 8.08 -11.11 -4.20
C GLY A 357 7.31 -11.53 -5.45
N PRO A 358 8.00 -12.17 -6.41
CA PRO A 358 7.36 -12.71 -7.59
C PRO A 358 6.46 -13.88 -7.22
N LEU A 359 5.41 -14.09 -8.00
CA LEU A 359 4.63 -15.32 -7.98
C LEU A 359 4.35 -15.77 -9.41
N ALA A 360 4.47 -17.07 -9.65
CA ALA A 360 4.04 -17.72 -10.88
C ALA A 360 3.01 -18.80 -10.56
N ALA A 361 1.88 -18.74 -11.25
CA ALA A 361 0.74 -19.63 -11.09
C ALA A 361 0.24 -20.10 -12.47
N ASP A 362 -0.54 -21.18 -12.50
CA ASP A 362 -1.17 -21.62 -13.75
C ASP A 362 -2.17 -20.57 -14.27
N ALA A 363 -1.89 -20.01 -15.45
CA ALA A 363 -2.73 -18.99 -16.07
C ALA A 363 -4.17 -19.47 -16.31
N GLY A 364 -4.37 -20.75 -16.63
CA GLY A 364 -5.68 -21.34 -16.85
C GLY A 364 -6.53 -21.36 -15.57
N ALA A 365 -5.93 -21.71 -14.45
CA ALA A 365 -6.55 -21.65 -13.13
C ALA A 365 -6.79 -20.19 -12.69
N VAL A 366 -5.77 -19.33 -12.80
CA VAL A 366 -5.84 -17.91 -12.41
C VAL A 366 -6.93 -17.15 -13.17
N HIS A 367 -7.11 -17.41 -14.46
CA HIS A 367 -8.11 -16.73 -15.29
C HIS A 367 -9.39 -17.55 -15.50
N GLY A 368 -9.47 -18.72 -14.88
CA GLY A 368 -10.65 -19.59 -14.92
C GLY A 368 -11.89 -18.94 -14.31
N ALA A 369 -13.05 -19.48 -14.67
CA ALA A 369 -14.35 -19.06 -14.13
C ALA A 369 -14.58 -19.53 -12.69
N ASP A 370 -13.85 -20.57 -12.24
CA ASP A 370 -13.91 -21.07 -10.87
C ASP A 370 -13.02 -20.23 -9.96
N TRP A 371 -13.65 -19.37 -9.16
CA TRP A 371 -12.96 -18.48 -8.23
C TRP A 371 -12.24 -19.23 -7.11
N ASP A 372 -12.79 -20.36 -6.65
CA ASP A 372 -12.21 -21.14 -5.57
C ASP A 372 -10.94 -21.82 -6.06
N ALA A 373 -10.97 -22.36 -7.27
CA ALA A 373 -9.78 -22.91 -7.93
C ALA A 373 -8.69 -21.85 -8.15
N ALA A 374 -9.07 -20.64 -8.59
CA ALA A 374 -8.11 -19.55 -8.78
C ALA A 374 -7.44 -19.12 -7.46
N ARG A 375 -8.21 -19.00 -6.37
CA ARG A 375 -7.67 -18.70 -5.03
C ARG A 375 -6.79 -19.82 -4.49
N ALA A 376 -7.20 -21.08 -4.68
CA ALA A 376 -6.44 -22.25 -4.23
C ALA A 376 -5.08 -22.34 -4.94
N GLU A 377 -5.05 -22.17 -6.27
CA GLU A 377 -3.79 -22.14 -7.04
C GLU A 377 -2.84 -21.07 -6.48
N VAL A 378 -3.30 -19.83 -6.30
CA VAL A 378 -2.43 -18.76 -5.76
C VAL A 378 -1.97 -19.06 -4.34
N ALA A 379 -2.83 -19.60 -3.49
CA ALA A 379 -2.48 -19.97 -2.12
C ALA A 379 -1.43 -21.09 -2.08
N ASP A 380 -1.59 -22.14 -2.90
CA ASP A 380 -0.68 -23.28 -2.97
C ASP A 380 0.68 -22.86 -3.53
N ARG A 381 0.70 -22.03 -4.58
CA ARG A 381 1.93 -21.46 -5.14
C ARG A 381 2.66 -20.58 -4.15
N LEU A 382 1.93 -19.75 -3.41
CA LEU A 382 2.51 -18.90 -2.37
C LEU A 382 3.06 -19.75 -1.22
N GLU A 383 2.37 -20.80 -0.80
CA GLU A 383 2.87 -21.70 0.25
C GLU A 383 4.13 -22.45 -0.18
N ALA A 384 4.22 -22.85 -1.46
CA ALA A 384 5.41 -23.47 -2.02
C ALA A 384 6.59 -22.50 -2.14
N ALA A 385 6.35 -21.26 -2.59
CA ALA A 385 7.39 -20.26 -2.79
C ALA A 385 7.88 -19.62 -1.48
N LEU A 386 6.96 -19.39 -0.54
CA LEU A 386 7.23 -18.80 0.76
C LEU A 386 6.25 -19.37 1.79
N PRO A 387 6.60 -20.45 2.50
CA PRO A 387 5.71 -21.05 3.50
C PRO A 387 5.26 -20.05 4.57
N ARG A 388 4.01 -20.12 5.04
CA ARG A 388 3.51 -19.21 6.09
C ARG A 388 4.40 -19.26 7.34
N ALA A 389 4.81 -20.45 7.74
CA ALA A 389 5.70 -20.66 8.88
C ALA A 389 7.08 -20.00 8.70
N ALA A 390 7.55 -19.80 7.48
CA ALA A 390 8.80 -19.09 7.21
C ALA A 390 8.65 -17.58 7.43
N VAL A 391 7.49 -17.00 7.08
CA VAL A 391 7.17 -15.59 7.37
C VAL A 391 7.07 -15.37 8.89
N ASP A 392 6.39 -16.28 9.59
CA ASP A 392 6.28 -16.22 11.06
C ASP A 392 7.66 -16.36 11.72
N ALA A 393 8.51 -17.29 11.27
CA ALA A 393 9.87 -17.45 11.78
C ALA A 393 10.75 -16.23 11.48
N ALA A 394 10.62 -15.63 10.30
CA ALA A 394 11.33 -14.41 9.94
C ALA A 394 10.89 -13.22 10.81
N TYR A 395 9.60 -13.14 11.15
CA TYR A 395 9.07 -12.13 12.06
C TYR A 395 9.66 -12.28 13.47
N GLU A 396 9.66 -13.49 14.03
CA GLU A 396 10.26 -13.77 15.34
C GLU A 396 11.77 -13.49 15.37
N ALA A 397 12.48 -13.73 14.26
CA ALA A 397 13.90 -13.41 14.15
C ALA A 397 14.17 -11.89 14.04
N TRP A 398 13.21 -11.13 13.50
CA TRP A 398 13.32 -9.67 13.32
C TRP A 398 12.99 -8.89 14.60
N LEU A 399 12.11 -9.41 15.47
CA LEU A 399 11.65 -8.74 16.69
C LEU A 399 12.78 -8.31 17.63
#